data_AF-A0A915LZB9-F1
#
_entry.id   AF-A0A915LZB9-F1
#
_cell.length_a   1.000
_cell.length_b   1.000
_cell.length_c   1.000
_cell.angle_alpha   90.00
_cell.angle_beta   90.00
_cell.angle_gamma   90.00
#
_symmetry.space_group_name_H-M   'P 1'
#
loop_
_entity.id
_entity.type
_entity.pdbx_description
1 polymer ?
#
loop_
_entity_poly.entity_id
_entity_poly.type
_entity_poly.pdbx_seq_one_letter_code
_entity_poly.pdbx_strand_id
1 'polypeptide(L)'
;MEKRRSQVLAKLVELKLELETHRESLIIGDDTGNIKRIKYHEFVMQSARGTNVYCEVCLICGFRVHDKCIDQVQRQCVSTQIYKTDFSLSLQICPENSLRNQNFRCAECLANISFDEESDKIPRLCDYTGLFYCSRCHWNGK
;
A
#
# COMPACT_ATOMS: atom_id res chain seq x y z
N MET A 1 12.67 33.93 -30.86
CA MET A 1 12.75 32.57 -30.26
C MET A 1 12.91 32.65 -28.75
N GLU A 2 13.87 33.42 -28.23
CA GLU A 2 14.17 33.54 -26.78
C GLU A 2 12.98 33.97 -25.88
N LYS A 3 12.21 34.99 -26.28
CA LYS A 3 11.06 35.47 -25.48
C LYS A 3 9.96 34.41 -25.30
N ARG A 4 9.72 33.60 -26.34
CA ARG A 4 8.72 32.51 -26.31
C ARG A 4 9.16 31.38 -25.39
N ARG A 5 10.46 31.04 -25.41
CA ARG A 5 11.07 30.04 -24.51
C ARG A 5 10.96 30.47 -23.05
N SER A 6 11.25 31.74 -22.74
CA SER A 6 11.15 32.28 -21.39
C SER A 6 9.72 32.27 -20.84
N GLN A 7 8.73 32.63 -21.67
CA GLN A 7 7.30 32.57 -21.29
C GLN A 7 6.82 31.15 -21.00
N VAL A 8 7.22 30.17 -21.81
CA VAL A 8 6.86 28.76 -21.59
C VAL A 8 7.49 28.22 -20.32
N LEU A 9 8.75 28.55 -20.05
CA LEU A 9 9.43 28.13 -18.80
C LEU A 9 8.76 28.73 -17.56
N ALA A 10 8.39 30.01 -17.61
CA ALA A 10 7.66 30.65 -16.51
C ALA A 10 6.31 29.96 -16.24
N LYS A 11 5.54 29.65 -17.30
CA LYS A 11 4.26 28.97 -17.15
C LYS A 11 4.41 27.52 -16.67
N LEU A 12 5.50 26.85 -17.04
CA LEU A 12 5.80 25.50 -16.58
C LEU A 12 6.16 25.48 -15.08
N VAL A 13 6.91 26.47 -14.60
CA VAL A 13 7.21 26.62 -13.16
C VAL A 13 5.93 26.91 -12.37
N GLU A 14 5.09 27.83 -12.85
CA GLU A 14 3.79 28.16 -12.24
C GLU A 14 2.89 26.91 -12.13
N LEU A 15 2.70 26.18 -13.24
CA LEU A 15 1.91 24.95 -13.25
C LEU A 15 2.49 23.87 -12.32
N LYS A 16 3.82 23.83 -12.17
CA LYS A 16 4.47 22.87 -11.28
C LYS A 16 4.22 23.21 -9.81
N LEU A 17 4.23 24.49 -9.45
CA LEU A 17 3.87 24.97 -8.11
C LEU A 17 2.38 24.72 -7.81
N GLU A 18 1.49 24.98 -8.77
CA GLU A 18 0.05 24.65 -8.67
C GLU A 18 -0.16 23.14 -8.49
N LEU A 19 0.62 22.31 -9.18
CA LEU A 19 0.52 20.86 -9.07
C LEU A 19 1.01 20.35 -7.70
N GLU A 20 2.09 20.90 -7.16
CA GLU A 20 2.55 20.56 -5.79
C GLU A 20 1.54 21.02 -4.73
N THR A 21 0.98 22.24 -4.83
CA THR A 21 -0.03 22.73 -3.88
C THR A 21 -1.33 21.93 -3.93
N HIS A 22 -1.79 21.54 -5.13
CA HIS A 22 -2.93 20.62 -5.26
C HIS A 22 -2.61 19.22 -4.75
N ARG A 23 -1.39 18.73 -4.93
CA ARG A 23 -0.94 17.44 -4.39
C ARG A 23 -0.93 17.45 -2.87
N GLU A 24 -0.41 18.52 -2.26
CA GLU A 24 -0.48 18.75 -0.81
C GLU A 24 -1.93 18.85 -0.32
N SER A 25 -2.79 19.57 -1.03
CA SER A 25 -4.22 19.69 -0.72
C SER A 25 -4.99 18.36 -0.87
N LEU A 26 -4.54 17.45 -1.75
CA LEU A 26 -5.10 16.09 -1.86
C LEU A 26 -4.61 15.15 -0.77
N ILE A 27 -3.41 15.38 -0.24
CA ILE A 27 -2.91 14.69 0.96
C ILE A 27 -3.67 15.21 2.20
N ILE A 28 -4.02 16.50 2.21
CA ILE A 28 -4.77 17.20 3.26
C ILE A 28 -6.22 17.43 2.80
N GLY A 29 -6.85 16.42 2.19
CA GLY A 29 -8.26 16.49 1.85
C GLY A 29 -9.12 16.52 3.11
N ASP A 30 -9.50 17.72 3.56
CA ASP A 30 -10.67 18.18 4.34
C ASP A 30 -11.23 17.33 5.52
N ASP A 31 -10.60 16.22 5.91
CA ASP A 31 -11.08 15.29 6.94
C ASP A 31 -9.99 14.98 7.98
N THR A 32 -9.20 16.02 8.30
CA THR A 32 -8.14 15.99 9.34
C THR A 32 -8.66 15.58 10.73
N GLY A 33 -9.98 15.38 10.91
CA GLY A 33 -10.59 14.94 12.16
C GLY A 33 -10.53 13.43 12.45
N ASN A 34 -10.32 12.55 11.46
CA ASN A 34 -10.52 11.10 11.68
C ASN A 34 -9.35 10.21 11.23
N ILE A 35 -8.13 10.54 11.66
CA ILE A 35 -6.96 9.68 11.43
C ILE A 35 -7.09 8.40 12.29
N LYS A 36 -7.28 7.25 11.65
CA LYS A 36 -7.30 5.94 12.33
C LYS A 36 -5.88 5.39 12.44
N ARG A 37 -5.43 5.15 13.68
CA ARG A 37 -4.11 4.58 13.97
C ARG A 37 -4.20 3.08 14.24
N ILE A 38 -3.79 2.26 13.28
CA ILE A 38 -3.84 0.79 13.37
C ILE A 38 -2.51 0.20 12.93
N LYS A 39 -1.88 -0.64 13.77
CA LYS A 39 -0.58 -1.29 13.49
C LYS A 39 0.48 -0.32 12.93
N TYR A 40 0.57 0.88 13.52
CA TYR A 40 1.48 1.96 13.15
C TYR A 40 1.20 2.63 11.79
N HIS A 41 0.08 2.32 11.15
CA HIS A 41 -0.43 3.09 10.01
C HIS A 41 -1.24 4.28 10.50
N GLU A 42 -1.22 5.35 9.71
CA GLU A 42 -2.09 6.52 9.87
C GLU A 42 -3.04 6.57 8.67
N PHE A 43 -4.22 5.97 8.83
CA PHE A 43 -5.21 5.85 7.76
C PHE A 43 -6.09 7.10 7.69
N VAL A 44 -6.35 7.53 6.46
CA VAL A 44 -7.32 8.56 6.12
C VAL A 44 -8.25 8.04 5.03
N MET A 45 -9.53 8.37 5.18
CA MET A 45 -10.57 7.99 4.24
C MET A 45 -10.39 8.77 2.93
N GLN A 46 -10.19 8.07 1.82
CA GLN A 46 -10.17 8.73 0.51
C GLN A 46 -11.59 8.85 -0.05
N SER A 47 -12.06 10.09 -0.21
CA SER A 47 -13.31 10.39 -0.91
C SER A 47 -13.27 9.91 -2.36
N ALA A 48 -14.38 9.33 -2.81
CA ALA A 48 -14.53 8.54 -4.02
C ALA A 48 -14.14 9.30 -5.31
N ARG A 49 -12.92 9.07 -5.80
CA ARG A 49 -12.58 9.24 -7.22
C ARG A 49 -12.17 7.88 -7.79
N GLY A 50 -13.15 7.03 -8.09
CA GLY A 50 -12.96 5.72 -8.72
C GLY A 50 -13.94 4.63 -8.27
N THR A 51 -13.74 3.41 -8.77
CA THR A 51 -14.61 2.23 -8.55
C THR A 51 -14.64 1.73 -7.10
N ASN A 52 -13.69 2.15 -6.26
CA ASN A 52 -13.62 1.79 -4.84
C ASN A 52 -14.02 2.98 -3.97
N VAL A 53 -15.28 2.96 -3.54
CA VAL A 53 -15.99 4.11 -2.96
C VAL A 53 -15.57 4.40 -1.51
N TYR A 54 -14.89 3.47 -0.80
CA TYR A 54 -14.59 3.58 0.63
C TYR A 54 -13.27 2.90 1.04
N CYS A 55 -12.14 3.39 0.52
CA CYS A 55 -10.82 2.89 0.91
C CYS A 55 -10.11 3.88 1.85
N GLU A 56 -9.74 3.37 3.00
CA GLU A 56 -8.81 3.96 3.96
C GLU A 56 -7.38 3.78 3.42
N VAL A 57 -6.59 4.85 3.40
CA VAL A 57 -5.23 4.82 2.87
C VAL A 57 -4.27 5.34 3.91
N CYS A 58 -3.22 4.55 4.19
CA CYS A 58 -2.14 4.98 5.06
C CYS A 58 -1.34 6.09 4.37
N LEU A 59 -1.25 7.25 5.01
CA LEU A 59 -0.55 8.43 4.45
C LEU A 59 0.96 8.21 4.29
N ILE A 60 1.54 7.31 5.08
CA ILE A 60 2.99 7.15 5.16
C ILE A 60 3.50 6.10 4.16
N CYS A 61 2.83 4.93 4.07
CA CYS A 61 3.28 3.83 3.21
C CYS A 61 2.32 3.51 2.05
N GLY A 62 1.22 4.25 1.91
CA GLY A 62 0.25 4.08 0.82
C GLY A 62 -0.57 2.79 0.87
N PHE A 63 -0.51 2.04 1.97
CA PHE A 63 -1.28 0.81 2.15
C PHE A 63 -2.79 1.11 2.15
N ARG A 64 -3.57 0.35 1.39
CA ARG A 64 -5.01 0.58 1.19
C ARG A 64 -5.82 -0.55 1.80
N VAL A 65 -6.87 -0.19 2.52
CA VAL A 65 -7.80 -1.13 3.13
C VAL A 65 -9.22 -0.58 3.06
N HIS A 66 -10.22 -1.44 3.00
CA HIS A 66 -11.59 -0.98 3.15
C HIS A 66 -11.84 -0.58 4.60
N ASP A 67 -12.69 0.41 4.83
CA ASP A 67 -13.12 0.82 6.18
C ASP A 67 -13.56 -0.39 7.04
N LYS A 68 -14.38 -1.29 6.46
CA LYS A 68 -14.85 -2.52 7.13
C LYS A 68 -13.76 -3.54 7.49
N CYS A 69 -12.60 -3.47 6.85
CA CYS A 69 -11.50 -4.43 7.04
C CYS A 69 -10.33 -3.83 7.81
N ILE A 70 -10.41 -2.56 8.21
CA ILE A 70 -9.29 -1.84 8.81
C ILE A 70 -8.83 -2.49 10.13
N ASP A 71 -9.75 -2.99 10.94
CA ASP A 71 -9.44 -3.67 12.21
C ASP A 71 -8.80 -5.05 12.03
N GLN A 72 -8.90 -5.63 10.83
CA GLN A 72 -8.32 -6.95 10.52
C GLN A 72 -6.87 -6.84 10.02
N VAL A 73 -6.35 -5.63 9.83
CA VAL A 73 -4.98 -5.40 9.37
C VAL A 73 -3.97 -6.01 10.34
N GLN A 74 -3.19 -6.98 9.84
CA GLN A 74 -2.13 -7.62 10.62
C GLN A 74 -0.76 -6.98 10.37
N ARG A 75 -0.53 -6.49 9.15
CA ARG A 75 0.75 -5.94 8.71
C ARG A 75 1.03 -4.58 9.36
N GLN A 76 2.24 -4.43 9.91
CA GLN A 76 2.74 -3.16 10.41
C GLN A 76 3.10 -2.20 9.27
N CYS A 77 3.02 -0.89 9.52
CA CYS A 77 3.47 0.11 8.57
C CYS A 77 4.96 -0.09 8.23
N VAL A 78 5.25 -0.22 6.92
CA VAL A 78 6.61 -0.43 6.42
C VAL A 78 7.52 0.73 6.82
N SER A 79 7.01 1.95 6.80
CA SER A 79 7.77 3.13 7.17
C SER A 79 8.28 3.04 8.61
N THR A 80 7.46 2.55 9.55
CA THR A 80 7.88 2.32 10.93
C THR A 80 8.95 1.23 11.04
N GLN A 81 8.92 0.21 10.18
CA GLN A 81 9.94 -0.85 10.19
C GLN A 81 11.31 -0.32 9.76
N ILE A 82 11.35 0.56 8.75
CA ILE A 82 12.60 1.12 8.21
C ILE A 82 13.32 2.00 9.23
N TYR A 83 12.57 2.70 10.11
CA TYR A 83 13.16 3.55 11.15
C TYR A 83 13.71 2.79 12.36
N LYS A 84 13.52 1.48 12.45
CA LYS A 84 14.09 0.70 13.57
C LYS A 84 15.60 0.60 13.42
N THR A 85 16.32 0.70 14.55
CA THR A 85 17.79 0.65 14.57
C THR A 85 18.36 -0.71 14.14
N ASP A 86 17.57 -1.77 14.27
CA ASP A 86 17.89 -3.14 13.88
C ASP A 86 17.35 -3.51 12.48
N PHE A 87 16.79 -2.54 11.74
CA PHE A 87 16.30 -2.78 10.40
C PHE A 87 17.44 -3.17 9.46
N SER A 88 17.29 -4.30 8.79
CA SER A 88 18.15 -4.70 7.68
C SER A 88 17.28 -5.10 6.49
N LEU A 89 17.75 -4.75 5.30
CA LEU A 89 17.11 -5.22 4.07
C LEU A 89 17.39 -6.72 3.94
N SER A 90 16.34 -7.51 3.73
CA SER A 90 16.52 -8.91 3.37
C SER A 90 17.00 -8.99 1.93
N LEU A 91 18.30 -9.22 1.76
CA LEU A 91 18.94 -9.42 0.45
C LEU A 91 19.01 -10.90 0.05
N GLN A 92 18.61 -11.79 0.95
CA GLN A 92 18.58 -13.23 0.71
C GLN A 92 17.14 -13.68 0.49
N ILE A 93 16.96 -14.54 -0.50
CA ILE A 93 15.69 -15.23 -0.73
C ILE A 93 15.43 -16.12 0.49
N CYS A 94 14.26 -15.96 1.11
CA CYS A 94 13.86 -16.76 2.26
C CYS A 94 13.62 -18.21 1.84
N PRO A 95 14.06 -19.20 2.64
CA PRO A 95 13.73 -20.59 2.38
C PRO A 95 12.21 -20.79 2.41
N GLU A 96 11.71 -21.64 1.52
CA GLU A 96 10.27 -21.87 1.39
C GLU A 96 9.70 -22.46 2.69
N ASN A 97 8.64 -21.85 3.21
CA ASN A 97 7.87 -22.43 4.30
C ASN A 97 6.69 -23.22 3.73
N SER A 98 6.20 -24.25 4.42
CA SER A 98 5.08 -25.03 3.88
C SER A 98 3.74 -24.28 4.04
N LEU A 99 2.82 -24.44 3.08
CA LEU A 99 1.47 -23.84 3.21
C LEU A 99 0.72 -24.36 4.44
N ARG A 100 0.98 -25.62 4.83
CA ARG A 100 0.44 -26.24 6.04
C ARG A 100 0.86 -25.46 7.29
N ASN A 101 2.07 -24.90 7.33
CA ASN A 101 2.56 -24.13 8.48
C ASN A 101 1.76 -22.82 8.70
N GLN A 102 1.02 -22.36 7.68
CA GLN A 102 0.14 -21.21 7.75
C GLN A 102 -1.35 -21.62 7.83
N ASN A 103 -1.63 -22.88 8.15
CA ASN A 103 -2.99 -23.43 8.21
C ASN A 103 -3.82 -23.20 6.94
N PHE A 104 -3.17 -23.25 5.77
CA PHE A 104 -3.83 -23.01 4.47
C PHE A 104 -4.49 -21.63 4.37
N ARG A 105 -3.88 -20.61 5.01
CA ARG A 105 -4.36 -19.23 5.01
C ARG A 105 -3.34 -18.28 4.40
N CYS A 106 -3.85 -17.24 3.75
CA CYS A 106 -3.07 -16.10 3.31
C CYS A 106 -2.43 -15.41 4.53
N ALA A 107 -1.12 -15.15 4.47
CA ALA A 107 -0.40 -14.49 5.56
C ALA A 107 -0.87 -13.05 5.84
N GLU A 108 -1.54 -12.40 4.89
CA GLU A 108 -2.03 -11.02 5.03
C GLU A 108 -3.50 -10.98 5.48
N CYS A 109 -4.42 -11.53 4.68
CA CYS A 109 -5.86 -11.40 4.90
C CYS A 109 -6.50 -12.61 5.61
N LEU A 110 -5.70 -13.63 5.95
CA LEU A 110 -6.14 -14.86 6.60
C LEU A 110 -7.21 -15.67 5.85
N ALA A 111 -7.54 -15.29 4.61
CA ALA A 111 -8.44 -16.03 3.75
C ALA A 111 -7.87 -17.41 3.45
N ASN A 112 -8.75 -18.41 3.36
CA ASN A 112 -8.35 -19.76 2.99
C ASN A 112 -7.82 -19.77 1.54
N ILE A 113 -6.68 -20.42 1.34
CA ILE A 113 -6.01 -20.59 0.06
C ILE A 113 -5.64 -22.06 -0.14
N SER A 114 -5.79 -22.56 -1.35
CA SER A 114 -5.52 -23.95 -1.70
C SER A 114 -5.06 -24.05 -3.15
N PHE A 115 -4.37 -25.13 -3.49
CA PHE A 115 -3.93 -25.41 -4.85
C PHE A 115 -5.07 -25.94 -5.76
N ASP A 116 -6.32 -25.74 -5.35
CA ASP A 116 -7.49 -26.13 -6.12
C ASP A 116 -7.77 -25.11 -7.25
N GLU A 117 -8.56 -25.49 -8.25
CA GLU A 117 -8.71 -24.77 -9.53
C GLU A 117 -9.32 -23.35 -9.46
N GLU A 118 -9.76 -22.89 -8.28
CA GLU A 118 -10.24 -21.50 -8.11
C GLU A 118 -9.08 -20.49 -8.18
N SER A 119 -8.96 -19.84 -9.33
CA SER A 119 -7.87 -18.92 -9.70
C SER A 119 -7.55 -17.81 -8.69
N ASP A 120 -8.55 -17.31 -7.97
CA ASP A 120 -8.41 -16.24 -6.97
C ASP A 120 -7.80 -16.71 -5.63
N LYS A 121 -7.78 -18.03 -5.38
CA LYS A 121 -7.32 -18.62 -4.12
C LYS A 121 -6.00 -19.38 -4.26
N ILE A 122 -5.42 -19.41 -5.46
CA ILE A 122 -4.13 -20.04 -5.71
C ILE A 122 -3.04 -19.33 -4.87
N PRO A 123 -2.35 -20.07 -3.96
CA PRO A 123 -1.28 -19.55 -3.14
C PRO A 123 -0.12 -19.01 -3.99
N ARG A 124 0.40 -17.84 -3.61
CA ARG A 124 1.60 -17.23 -4.17
C ARG A 124 2.67 -17.15 -3.09
N LEU A 125 3.82 -17.73 -3.34
CA LEU A 125 4.97 -17.66 -2.45
C LEU A 125 5.68 -16.30 -2.61
N CYS A 126 6.03 -15.67 -1.50
CA CYS A 126 6.85 -14.46 -1.50
C CYS A 126 8.32 -14.82 -1.27
N ASP A 127 9.20 -14.47 -2.21
CA ASP A 127 10.64 -14.76 -2.13
C ASP A 127 11.33 -14.11 -0.92
N TYR A 128 10.79 -13.00 -0.42
CA TYR A 128 11.41 -12.23 0.67
C TYR A 128 10.93 -12.63 2.07
N THR A 129 9.78 -13.30 2.19
CA THR A 129 9.23 -13.71 3.49
C THR A 129 9.11 -15.22 3.64
N GLY A 130 9.13 -15.98 2.54
CA GLY A 130 8.88 -17.42 2.51
C GLY A 130 7.43 -17.80 2.86
N LEU A 131 6.51 -16.82 2.94
CA LEU A 131 5.10 -16.99 3.29
C LEU A 131 4.22 -17.04 2.03
N PHE A 132 3.05 -17.69 2.13
CA PHE A 132 2.06 -17.70 1.05
C PHE A 132 0.96 -16.67 1.22
N TYR A 133 0.55 -16.09 0.09
CA TYR A 133 -0.46 -15.04 -0.02
C TYR A 133 -1.46 -15.38 -1.14
N CYS A 134 -2.68 -14.84 -1.09
CA CYS A 134 -3.62 -14.95 -2.21
C CYS A 134 -3.27 -13.96 -3.34
N SER A 135 -3.89 -14.13 -4.51
CA SER A 135 -3.69 -13.27 -5.69
C SER A 135 -4.02 -11.79 -5.45
N ARG A 136 -4.89 -11.50 -4.47
CA ARG A 136 -5.28 -10.14 -4.10
C ARG A 136 -4.25 -9.45 -3.21
N CYS A 137 -3.51 -10.21 -2.40
CA CYS A 137 -2.55 -9.69 -1.42
C CYS A 137 -1.11 -9.70 -1.95
N HIS A 138 -0.78 -10.55 -2.93
CA HIS A 138 0.54 -10.63 -3.54
C HIS A 138 0.45 -10.64 -5.06
N TRP A 139 0.92 -9.56 -5.69
CA TRP A 139 0.76 -9.34 -7.14
C TRP A 139 1.88 -9.94 -8.01
N ASN A 140 2.80 -10.71 -7.44
CA ASN A 140 3.96 -11.33 -8.12
C ASN A 140 4.84 -10.34 -8.90
N GLY A 141 5.07 -9.13 -8.39
CA GLY A 141 5.98 -8.17 -9.02
C GLY A 141 5.60 -7.85 -10.46
N LYS A 142 4.48 -7.14 -10.66
CA LYS A 142 4.27 -6.34 -11.87
C LYS A 142 4.68 -4.90 -11.61
#